data_AF-A0A947FP30-F1
#
_entry.id   AF-A0A947FP30-F1
#
_cell.length_a   1.000
_cell.length_b   1.000
_cell.length_c   1.000
_cell.angle_alpha   90.00
_cell.angle_beta   90.00
_cell.angle_gamma   90.00
#
_symmetry.space_group_name_H-M   'P 1'
#
loop_
_entity.id
_entity.type
_entity.pdbx_description
1 polymer ?
#
loop_
_entity_poly.entity_id
_entity_poly.type
_entity_poly.pdbx_seq_one_letter_code
_entity_poly.pdbx_strand_id
1 'polypeptide(L)'
;MSLITLGINHKTAPLSLRERLAFTPQSLPEALTSLIKLEHVEEASILSTCNRTEIYCATSEDIDPSIIHWFSKFHGVDEDLLREHLYFHDHEATIRHAMEVASGLD
;
A
#
# COMPACT_ATOMS: atom_id res chain seq x y z
N MET A 1 5.04 -2.70 17.37
CA MET A 1 4.01 -1.90 16.69
C MET A 1 4.68 -0.73 16.00
N SER A 2 4.90 -0.89 14.69
CA SER A 2 5.41 0.10 13.75
C SER A 2 4.26 0.49 12.82
N LEU A 3 4.16 1.76 12.46
CA LEU A 3 3.13 2.25 11.54
C LEU A 3 3.76 2.56 10.19
N ILE A 4 3.37 1.83 9.16
CA ILE A 4 3.99 1.91 7.85
C ILE A 4 2.99 2.27 6.77
N THR A 5 3.48 2.91 5.72
CA THR A 5 2.78 3.06 4.45
C THR A 5 3.66 2.56 3.33
N LEU A 6 3.10 1.72 2.47
CA LEU A 6 3.68 1.43 1.16
C LEU A 6 2.65 1.68 0.07
N GLY A 7 3.10 2.14 -1.08
CA GLY A 7 2.19 2.43 -2.17
C GLY A 7 2.87 2.87 -3.42
N ILE A 8 2.05 3.12 -4.44
CA ILE A 8 2.44 3.77 -5.67
C ILE A 8 1.55 4.98 -5.92
N ASN A 9 2.10 5.99 -6.57
CA ASN A 9 1.35 7.19 -6.93
C ASN A 9 1.73 7.67 -8.34
N HIS A 10 1.07 8.73 -8.79
CA HIS A 10 1.29 9.31 -10.11
C HIS A 10 2.71 9.88 -10.32
N LYS A 11 3.48 10.13 -9.25
CA LYS A 11 4.87 10.61 -9.30
C LYS A 11 5.83 9.43 -9.51
N THR A 12 5.56 8.27 -8.91
CA THR A 12 6.45 7.11 -8.96
C THR A 12 6.10 6.11 -10.06
N ALA A 13 4.83 6.00 -10.47
CA ALA A 13 4.35 4.94 -11.36
C ALA A 13 3.56 5.44 -12.59
N PRO A 14 3.76 4.84 -13.78
CA PRO A 14 2.96 5.14 -14.96
C PRO A 14 1.49 4.74 -14.74
N LEU A 15 0.59 5.35 -15.53
CA LEU A 15 -0.86 5.10 -15.42
C LEU A 15 -1.20 3.61 -15.58
N SER A 16 -0.58 2.92 -16.53
CA SER A 16 -0.84 1.48 -16.79
C SER A 16 -0.52 0.58 -15.58
N LEU A 17 0.50 0.93 -14.78
CA LEU A 17 0.80 0.19 -13.56
C LEU A 17 -0.21 0.53 -12.46
N ARG A 18 -0.58 1.80 -12.32
CA ARG A 18 -1.60 2.24 -11.34
C ARG A 18 -2.96 1.61 -11.59
N GLU A 19 -3.38 1.49 -12.83
CA GLU A 19 -4.65 0.82 -13.17
C GLU A 19 -4.65 -0.66 -12.80
N ARG A 20 -3.50 -1.34 -12.89
CA ARG A 20 -3.36 -2.75 -12.48
C ARG A 20 -3.40 -2.94 -10.96
N LEU A 21 -2.88 -1.97 -10.21
CA LEU A 21 -2.85 -1.99 -8.75
C LEU A 21 -4.09 -1.37 -8.09
N ALA A 22 -5.00 -0.78 -8.86
CA ALA A 22 -6.20 -0.20 -8.29
C ALA A 22 -7.11 -1.28 -7.69
N PHE A 23 -7.53 -1.08 -6.45
CA PHE A 23 -8.58 -1.90 -5.83
C PHE A 23 -9.96 -1.41 -6.26
N THR A 24 -10.83 -2.35 -6.62
CA THR A 24 -12.24 -2.07 -6.89
C THR A 24 -13.05 -2.12 -5.58
N PRO A 25 -14.21 -1.45 -5.49
CA PRO A 25 -15.09 -1.56 -4.33
C PRO A 25 -15.47 -3.01 -3.98
N GLN A 26 -15.54 -3.90 -4.98
CA GLN A 26 -15.87 -5.30 -4.82
C GLN A 26 -14.69 -6.12 -4.29
N SER A 27 -13.45 -5.80 -4.68
CA SER A 27 -12.26 -6.53 -4.26
C SER A 27 -11.70 -6.05 -2.91
N LEU A 28 -12.03 -4.83 -2.48
CA LEU A 28 -11.52 -4.24 -1.23
C LEU A 28 -11.79 -5.09 0.03
N PRO A 29 -12.99 -5.64 0.27
CA PRO A 29 -13.24 -6.45 1.46
C PRO A 29 -12.38 -7.72 1.52
N GLU A 30 -12.22 -8.40 0.39
CA GLU A 30 -11.36 -9.58 0.27
C GLU A 30 -9.89 -9.22 0.44
N ALA A 31 -9.45 -8.13 -0.19
CA ALA A 31 -8.10 -7.61 -0.07
C ALA A 31 -7.75 -7.36 1.40
N LEU A 32 -8.55 -6.55 2.10
CA LEU A 32 -8.32 -6.19 3.50
C LEU A 32 -8.33 -7.44 4.40
N THR A 33 -9.27 -8.37 4.19
CA THR A 33 -9.36 -9.61 4.95
C THR A 33 -8.13 -10.49 4.74
N SER A 34 -7.60 -10.57 3.52
CA SER A 34 -6.41 -11.35 3.23
C SER A 34 -5.13 -10.70 3.75
N LEU A 35 -5.07 -9.36 3.75
CA LEU A 35 -3.95 -8.57 4.25
C LEU A 35 -3.78 -8.70 5.77
N ILE A 36 -4.87 -8.63 6.54
CA ILE A 36 -4.85 -8.77 8.01
C ILE A 36 -4.51 -10.21 8.45
N LYS A 37 -4.53 -11.19 7.54
CA LYS A 37 -4.10 -12.58 7.84
C LYS A 37 -2.58 -12.78 7.77
N LEU A 38 -1.82 -11.79 7.32
CA LEU A 38 -0.36 -11.86 7.35
C LEU A 38 0.12 -11.80 8.80
N GLU A 39 1.10 -12.63 9.15
CA GLU A 39 1.53 -12.89 10.54
C GLU A 39 1.91 -11.62 11.30
N HIS A 40 2.50 -10.63 10.63
CA HIS A 40 3.00 -9.42 11.25
C HIS A 40 2.09 -8.19 11.08
N VAL A 41 0.91 -8.34 10.47
CA VAL A 41 -0.06 -7.24 10.27
C VAL A 41 -1.14 -7.30 11.33
N GLU A 42 -1.14 -6.32 12.24
CA GLU A 42 -2.13 -6.22 13.32
C GLU A 42 -3.37 -5.45 12.84
N GLU A 43 -3.17 -4.36 12.11
CA GLU A 43 -4.22 -3.53 11.53
C GLU A 43 -3.83 -3.09 10.13
N ALA A 44 -4.82 -2.87 9.26
CA ALA A 44 -4.57 -2.38 7.92
C ALA A 44 -5.69 -1.46 7.40
N SER A 45 -5.32 -0.58 6.47
CA SER A 45 -6.22 0.23 5.66
C SER A 45 -5.69 0.33 4.23
N ILE A 46 -6.60 0.37 3.26
CA ILE A 46 -6.26 0.46 1.84
C ILE A 46 -6.89 1.74 1.27
N LEU A 47 -6.06 2.62 0.72
CA LEU A 47 -6.49 3.82 0.00
C LEU A 47 -6.23 3.63 -1.50
N SER A 48 -7.30 3.44 -2.26
CA SER A 48 -7.26 3.28 -3.72
C SER A 48 -8.03 4.41 -4.39
N THR A 49 -7.33 5.23 -5.17
CA THR A 49 -7.88 6.35 -5.94
C THR A 49 -7.31 6.34 -7.36
N CYS A 50 -7.70 7.31 -8.19
CA CYS A 50 -7.09 7.47 -9.52
C CYS A 50 -5.59 7.83 -9.46
N ASN A 51 -5.12 8.49 -8.41
CA ASN A 51 -3.76 9.04 -8.32
C ASN A 51 -2.80 8.21 -7.48
N ARG A 52 -3.31 7.32 -6.64
CA ARG A 52 -2.52 6.53 -5.69
C ARG A 52 -3.22 5.22 -5.32
N THR A 53 -2.42 4.21 -5.02
CA THR A 53 -2.83 3.03 -4.28
C THR A 53 -1.85 2.84 -3.13
N GLU A 54 -2.37 2.91 -1.91
CA GLU A 54 -1.59 2.89 -0.68
C GLU A 54 -2.16 1.87 0.31
N ILE A 55 -1.25 1.20 1.00
CA ILE A 55 -1.53 0.27 2.08
C ILE A 55 -0.90 0.87 3.34
N TYR A 56 -1.74 1.12 4.34
CA TYR A 56 -1.33 1.56 5.67
C TYR A 56 -1.45 0.37 6.62
N CYS A 57 -0.40 0.03 7.34
CA CYS A 57 -0.41 -1.10 8.27
C CYS A 57 0.19 -0.74 9.63
N ALA A 58 -0.45 -1.22 10.69
CA ALA A 58 0.22 -1.40 11.97
C ALA A 58 0.84 -2.80 11.98
N THR A 59 2.15 -2.85 12.20
CA THR A 59 2.94 -4.07 12.07
C THR A 59 3.78 -4.35 13.32
N SER A 60 4.13 -5.61 13.55
CA SER A 60 5.03 -5.95 14.66
C SER A 60 6.49 -5.56 14.39
N GLU A 61 6.89 -5.45 13.11
CA GLU A 61 8.24 -5.13 12.62
C GLU A 61 8.23 -3.96 11.62
N ASP A 62 9.36 -3.25 11.46
CA ASP A 62 9.41 -2.02 10.66
C ASP A 62 9.25 -2.22 9.16
N ILE A 63 9.73 -3.35 8.61
CA ILE A 63 9.57 -3.66 7.19
C ILE A 63 9.20 -5.13 7.10
N ASP A 64 7.98 -5.41 6.66
CA ASP A 64 7.55 -6.77 6.36
C ASP A 64 7.50 -7.00 4.84
N PRO A 65 8.47 -7.74 4.26
CA PRO A 65 8.46 -8.11 2.85
C PRO A 65 7.19 -8.85 2.42
N SER A 66 6.48 -9.49 3.35
CA SER A 66 5.26 -10.23 3.08
C SER A 66 4.14 -9.33 2.52
N ILE A 67 4.13 -8.04 2.88
CA ILE A 67 3.11 -7.10 2.40
C ILE A 67 3.37 -6.72 0.93
N ILE A 68 4.64 -6.54 0.55
CA ILE A 68 5.01 -6.30 -0.86
C ILE A 68 4.68 -7.54 -1.70
N HIS A 69 5.03 -8.72 -1.19
CA HIS A 69 4.70 -9.99 -1.83
C HIS A 69 3.19 -10.15 -2.00
N TRP A 70 2.41 -9.88 -0.95
CA TRP A 70 0.96 -9.90 -0.98
C TRP A 70 0.41 -8.93 -2.02
N PHE A 71 0.93 -7.70 -2.07
CA PHE A 71 0.46 -6.67 -3.00
C PHE A 71 0.72 -7.06 -4.45
N SER A 72 1.90 -7.63 -4.74
CA SER A 72 2.23 -8.23 -6.04
C SER A 72 1.26 -9.36 -6.39
N LYS A 73 1.04 -10.31 -5.48
CA LYS A 73 0.21 -11.50 -5.73
C LYS A 73 -1.26 -11.17 -5.91
N PHE A 74 -1.81 -10.27 -5.10
CA PHE A 74 -3.22 -9.88 -5.16
C PHE A 74 -3.57 -9.30 -6.53
N HIS A 75 -2.67 -8.51 -7.14
CA HIS A 75 -2.89 -7.87 -8.43
C HIS A 75 -2.28 -8.62 -9.62
N GLY A 76 -1.57 -9.73 -9.41
CA GLY A 76 -0.85 -10.44 -10.47
C GLY A 76 0.19 -9.55 -11.18
N VAL A 77 0.87 -8.70 -10.42
CA VAL A 77 1.95 -7.83 -10.90
C VAL A 77 3.29 -8.43 -10.48
N ASP A 78 4.29 -8.31 -11.32
CA ASP A 78 5.65 -8.75 -11.00
C ASP A 78 6.19 -7.97 -9.78
N GLU A 79 6.82 -8.68 -8.84
CA GLU A 79 7.27 -8.08 -7.59
C GLU A 79 8.45 -7.12 -7.81
N ASP A 80 9.36 -7.44 -8.73
CA ASP A 80 10.51 -6.57 -9.03
C ASP A 80 10.04 -5.28 -9.70
N LEU A 81 9.12 -5.37 -10.66
CA LEU A 81 8.46 -4.21 -11.26
C LEU A 81 7.75 -3.35 -10.21
N LEU A 82 7.07 -3.98 -9.24
CA LEU A 82 6.40 -3.26 -8.17
C LEU A 82 7.41 -2.50 -7.30
N ARG A 83 8.52 -3.15 -6.92
CA ARG A 83 9.60 -2.57 -6.10
C ARG A 83 10.25 -1.35 -6.73
N GLU A 84 10.36 -1.29 -8.06
CA GLU A 84 10.92 -0.13 -8.77
C GLU A 84 10.09 1.16 -8.60
N HIS A 85 8.79 1.01 -8.33
CA HIS A 85 7.84 2.13 -8.28
C HIS A 85 7.23 2.37 -6.89
N LEU A 86 7.49 1.46 -5.94
CA LEU A 86 7.03 1.58 -4.57
C LEU A 86 7.75 2.72 -3.85
N TYR A 87 6.99 3.51 -3.09
CA TYR A 87 7.54 4.29 -1.98
C TYR A 87 7.15 3.66 -0.65
N PHE A 88 7.91 4.02 0.36
CA PHE A 88 7.75 3.52 1.72
C PHE A 88 7.91 4.68 2.71
N HIS A 89 7.03 4.71 3.70
CA HIS A 89 7.11 5.59 4.85
C HIS A 89 6.97 4.78 6.13
N ASP A 90 7.69 5.19 7.16
CA ASP A 90 7.67 4.59 8.48
C ASP A 90 7.31 5.60 9.56
N HIS A 91 6.69 5.13 10.62
CA HIS A 91 6.39 5.88 11.85
C HIS A 91 5.82 7.29 11.59
N GLU A 92 6.60 8.33 11.89
CA GLU A 92 6.18 9.72 11.74
C GLU A 92 5.98 10.10 10.26
N ALA A 93 6.79 9.54 9.35
CA ALA A 93 6.64 9.79 7.92
C ALA A 93 5.30 9.27 7.40
N THR A 94 4.84 8.11 7.89
CA THR A 94 3.50 7.57 7.58
C THR A 94 2.40 8.55 7.98
N ILE A 95 2.46 9.07 9.21
CA ILE A 95 1.43 9.98 9.74
C ILE A 95 1.43 11.30 8.95
N ARG A 96 2.62 11.85 8.71
CA ARG A 96 2.79 13.08 7.94
C ARG A 96 2.22 12.93 6.52
N HIS A 97 2.62 11.86 5.83
CA HIS A 97 2.13 11.55 4.49
C HIS A 97 0.61 11.41 4.46
N ALA A 98 0.02 10.66 5.39
CA ALA A 98 -1.43 10.52 5.48
C ALA A 98 -2.15 11.87 5.64
N MET A 99 -1.61 12.78 6.44
CA MET A 99 -2.16 14.12 6.65
C MET A 99 -2.01 15.02 5.42
N GLU A 100 -0.88 14.93 4.72
CA GLU A 100 -0.64 15.64 3.46
C GLU A 100 -1.61 15.18 2.38
N VAL A 101 -1.79 13.87 2.22
CA VAL A 101 -2.76 13.26 1.29
C VAL A 101 -4.18 13.68 1.64
N ALA A 102 -4.59 13.59 2.91
CA ALA A 102 -5.92 13.98 3.36
C ALA A 102 -6.21 15.48 3.17
N SER A 103 -5.17 16.32 3.26
CA SER A 103 -5.26 17.77 3.08
C SER A 103 -5.07 18.22 1.62
N GLY A 104 -4.81 17.30 0.69
CA GLY A 104 -4.56 17.60 -0.73
C GLY A 104 -3.23 18.30 -1.01
N LEU A 105 -2.24 18.13 -0.13
CA LEU A 105 -0.89 18.68 -0.27
C LEU A 105 0.06 17.78 -1.07
N ASP A 106 -0.37 16.55 -1.38
CA ASP A 106 0.39 15.55 -2.16
C ASP A 106 -0.32 15.10 -3.45
#